data_AF-A0A961XCY8-F1
#
_entry.id   AF-A0A961XCY8-F1
#
_cell.length_a   1.000
_cell.length_b   1.000
_cell.length_c   1.000
_cell.angle_alpha   90.00
_cell.angle_beta   90.00
_cell.angle_gamma   90.00
#
_symmetry.space_group_name_H-M   'P 1'
#
loop_
_entity.id
_entity.type
_entity.pdbx_description
1 polymer ?
#
loop_
_entity_poly.entity_id
_entity_poly.type
_entity_poly.pdbx_seq_one_letter_code
_entity_poly.pdbx_strand_id
1 'polypeptide(L)'
;MILRFVKLVILIPVAVALVVLSVANRHFVTLALNPFRPEDQVLSLSLPLFVLVFAALIIGVVIGSLVTWLAQGRYRKRAREGAQEARKWREEAGKQRTRVEEATTRNLLTASK
;
A
#
# COMPACT_ATOMS: atom_id res chain seq x y z
N MET A 1 11.51 7.36 -11.95
CA MET A 1 12.19 8.49 -11.26
C MET A 1 11.22 9.59 -10.84
N ILE A 2 10.23 9.95 -11.68
CA ILE A 2 9.27 11.05 -11.40
C ILE A 2 8.53 10.93 -10.05
N LEU A 3 8.05 9.73 -9.68
CA LEU A 3 7.34 9.51 -8.42
C LEU A 3 8.22 9.73 -7.18
N ARG A 4 9.52 9.46 -7.27
CA ARG A 4 10.46 9.69 -6.17
C ARG A 4 10.71 11.18 -6.00
N PHE A 5 10.84 11.90 -7.12
CA PHE A 5 11.00 13.35 -7.12
C PHE A 5 9.77 14.06 -6.55
N VAL A 6 8.56 13.72 -7.02
CA VAL A 6 7.30 14.30 -6.51
C VAL A 6 7.14 14.03 -5.01
N LYS A 7 7.43 12.80 -4.55
CA LYS A 7 7.42 12.49 -3.11
C LYS A 7 8.40 13.38 -2.33
N LEU A 8 9.61 13.58 -2.84
CA LEU A 8 10.63 14.39 -2.15
C LEU A 8 10.20 15.86 -2.08
N VAL A 9 9.68 16.41 -3.17
CA VAL A 9 9.18 17.79 -3.26
C VAL A 9 8.03 18.04 -2.29
N ILE A 10 7.20 17.04 -2.01
CA ILE A 10 6.10 17.15 -1.04
C ILE A 10 6.60 16.90 0.39
N LEU A 11 7.46 15.90 0.59
CA LEU A 11 7.86 15.45 1.92
C LEU A 11 8.82 16.43 2.60
N ILE A 12 9.73 17.06 1.85
CA ILE A 12 10.68 18.03 2.42
C ILE A 12 9.96 19.23 3.05
N PRO A 13 9.06 19.95 2.35
CA PRO A 13 8.32 21.07 2.96
C PRO A 13 7.47 20.65 4.15
N VAL A 14 6.82 19.49 4.08
CA VAL A 14 6.05 18.94 5.21
C VAL A 14 6.95 18.68 6.41
N ALA A 15 8.13 18.08 6.20
CA ALA A 15 9.09 17.84 7.27
C ALA A 15 9.60 19.16 7.90
N VAL A 16 9.92 20.16 7.07
CA VAL A 16 10.31 21.49 7.55
C VAL A 16 9.19 22.13 8.38
N ALA A 17 7.94 22.09 7.90
CA ALA A 17 6.79 22.62 8.63
C ALA A 17 6.61 21.92 9.98
N LEU A 18 6.77 20.59 10.03
CA LEU A 18 6.70 19.82 11.27
C LEU A 18 7.82 20.18 12.26
N VAL A 19 9.05 20.40 11.77
CA VAL A 19 10.16 20.86 12.62
C VAL A 19 9.89 22.26 13.17
N VAL A 20 9.47 23.20 12.33
CA VAL A 20 9.13 24.57 12.75
C VAL A 20 8.01 24.55 13.77
N LEU A 21 6.94 23.78 13.53
CA LEU A 21 5.85 23.57 14.47
C LEU A 21 6.36 23.04 15.81
N SER A 22 7.30 22.09 15.78
CA SER A 22 7.88 21.48 16.99
C SER A 22 8.69 22.47 17.81
N VAL A 23 9.57 23.23 17.15
CA VAL A 23 10.44 24.21 17.82
C VAL A 23 9.61 25.37 18.37
N ALA A 24 8.64 25.87 17.60
CA ALA A 24 7.77 26.95 18.02
C ALA A 24 6.83 26.53 19.17
N ASN A 25 6.36 25.28 19.17
CA ASN A 25 5.39 24.77 20.15
C ASN A 25 6.01 23.72 21.08
N ARG A 26 7.17 24.05 21.65
CA ARG A 26 7.85 23.24 22.68
C ARG A 26 7.26 23.38 24.09
N HIS A 27 6.31 24.30 24.27
CA HIS A 27 5.66 24.53 25.56
C HIS A 27 4.68 23.40 25.87
N PHE A 28 4.53 23.08 27.15
CA PHE A 28 3.57 22.06 27.59
C PHE A 28 2.15 22.58 27.43
N VAL A 29 1.29 21.75 26.84
CA VAL A 29 -0.15 21.98 26.70
C VAL A 29 -0.88 20.84 27.39
N THR A 30 -1.85 21.17 28.23
CA THR A 30 -2.73 20.18 28.87
C THR A 30 -3.86 19.82 27.92
N LEU A 31 -3.89 18.58 27.44
CA LEU A 31 -5.00 18.03 26.68
C LEU A 31 -5.99 17.37 27.64
N ALA A 32 -7.20 17.93 27.76
CA ALA A 32 -8.29 17.28 28.45
C ALA A 32 -8.90 16.19 27.55
N LEU A 33 -8.83 14.94 27.98
CA LEU A 33 -9.41 13.80 27.25
C LEU A 33 -10.88 13.54 27.67
N ASN A 34 -11.35 14.16 28.75
CA ASN A 34 -12.73 14.06 29.20
C ASN A 34 -13.59 15.16 28.54
N PRO A 35 -14.51 14.81 27.62
CA PRO A 35 -15.31 15.80 26.90
C PRO A 35 -16.45 16.40 27.75
N PHE A 36 -16.74 15.82 28.93
CA PHE A 36 -17.85 16.26 29.79
C PHE A 36 -17.39 17.05 31.02
N ARG A 37 -16.12 16.89 31.43
CA ARG A 37 -15.51 17.59 32.56
C ARG A 37 -14.07 17.98 32.23
N PRO A 38 -13.85 19.14 31.60
CA PRO A 38 -12.52 19.60 31.19
C PRO A 38 -11.55 19.82 32.37
N GLU A 39 -12.08 20.15 33.55
CA GLU A 39 -11.33 20.33 34.80
C GLU A 39 -10.84 19.02 35.45
N ASP A 40 -11.20 17.86 34.89
CA ASP A 40 -10.77 16.55 35.38
C ASP A 40 -9.28 16.30 35.10
N GLN A 41 -8.47 16.34 36.17
CA GLN A 41 -7.03 16.16 36.08
C GLN A 41 -6.63 14.69 35.84
N VAL A 42 -7.49 13.72 36.17
CA VAL A 42 -7.18 12.28 36.05
C VAL A 42 -7.15 11.85 34.60
N LEU A 43 -8.01 12.45 33.76
CA LEU A 43 -8.08 12.19 32.32
C LEU A 43 -7.50 13.34 31.50
N SER A 44 -6.40 13.92 31.99
CA SER A 44 -5.68 15.00 31.32
C SER A 44 -4.25 14.59 31.00
N LEU A 45 -3.73 15.05 29.87
CA LEU A 45 -2.41 14.69 29.38
C LEU A 45 -1.61 15.95 29.05
N SER A 46 -0.56 16.23 29.81
CA SER A 46 0.28 17.42 29.63
C SER A 46 1.56 17.08 28.89
N LEU A 47 1.63 17.40 27.60
CA LEU A 47 2.82 17.23 26.77
C LEU A 47 3.00 18.44 25.85
N PRO A 48 4.20 18.64 25.29
CA PRO A 48 4.36 19.60 24.21
C PRO A 48 3.44 19.27 23.03
N LEU A 49 2.81 20.30 22.44
CA LEU A 49 1.78 20.14 21.40
C LEU A 49 2.26 19.28 20.23
N PHE A 50 3.54 19.43 19.86
CA PHE A 50 4.10 18.65 18.76
C PHE A 50 4.03 17.14 19.00
N VAL A 51 4.21 16.68 20.24
CA VAL A 51 4.14 15.25 20.60
C VAL A 51 2.75 14.71 20.32
N LEU A 52 1.71 15.46 20.70
CA LEU A 52 0.31 15.09 20.45
C LEU A 52 0.01 15.01 18.95
N VAL A 53 0.48 16.01 18.18
CA VAL A 53 0.31 16.05 16.71
C VAL A 53 1.00 14.87 16.04
N PHE A 54 2.26 14.57 16.40
CA PHE A 54 2.97 13.42 15.84
C PHE A 54 2.32 12.09 16.22
N ALA A 55 1.88 11.94 17.47
CA ALA A 55 1.17 10.73 17.91
C ALA A 55 -0.11 10.53 17.08
N ALA A 56 -0.91 11.59 16.90
CA ALA A 56 -2.11 11.54 16.07
C ALA A 56 -1.79 11.20 14.60
N LEU A 57 -0.74 11.80 14.03
CA LEU A 57 -0.29 11.50 12.67
C LEU A 57 0.14 10.04 12.52
N ILE A 58 0.95 9.52 13.45
CA ILE A 58 1.43 8.13 13.44
C ILE A 58 0.24 7.17 13.52
N ILE A 59 -0.68 7.40 14.46
CA ILE A 59 -1.90 6.60 14.61
C ILE A 59 -2.71 6.62 13.31
N GLY A 60 -2.91 7.80 12.71
CA GLY A 60 -3.61 7.95 11.44
C GLY A 60 -2.93 7.17 10.30
N VAL A 61 -1.61 7.24 10.19
CA VAL A 61 -0.83 6.49 9.19
C VAL A 61 -0.96 4.98 9.40
N VAL A 62 -0.90 4.51 10.65
CA VAL A 62 -1.04 3.07 10.98
C VAL A 62 -2.44 2.58 10.59
N ILE A 63 -3.49 3.29 11.00
CA ILE A 63 -4.88 2.95 10.66
C ILE A 63 -5.08 2.98 9.14
N GLY A 64 -4.65 4.04 8.47
CA GLY A 64 -4.78 4.18 7.02
C GLY A 64 -4.01 3.09 6.26
N SER A 65 -2.83 2.71 6.73
CA SER A 65 -2.04 1.63 6.17
C SER A 65 -2.73 0.27 6.35
N LEU A 66 -3.30 0.02 7.53
CA LEU A 66 -4.04 -1.20 7.82
C LEU A 66 -5.28 -1.33 6.92
N VAL A 67 -6.07 -0.26 6.80
CA VAL A 67 -7.23 -0.21 5.91
C VAL A 67 -6.82 -0.46 4.46
N THR A 68 -5.76 0.21 3.99
CA THR A 68 -5.23 0.02 2.63
C THR A 68 -4.78 -1.42 2.39
N TRP A 69 -4.13 -2.05 3.36
CA TRP A 69 -3.65 -3.42 3.26
C TRP A 69 -4.80 -4.44 3.18
N LEU A 70 -5.86 -4.23 3.96
CA LEU A 70 -7.08 -5.03 3.91
C LEU A 70 -7.80 -4.85 2.57
N ALA A 71 -7.94 -3.61 2.09
CA ALA A 71 -8.55 -3.31 0.79
C ALA A 71 -7.77 -3.93 -0.38
N GLN A 72 -6.43 -3.85 -0.35
CA GLN A 72 -5.56 -4.46 -1.36
C GLN A 72 -5.44 -5.99 -1.24
N GLY A 73 -5.90 -6.58 -0.13
CA GLY A 73 -5.95 -8.04 0.08
C GLY A 73 -6.67 -8.79 -1.04
N ARG A 74 -7.82 -8.28 -1.50
CA ARG A 74 -8.61 -8.93 -2.57
C ARG A 74 -7.91 -8.91 -3.93
N TYR A 75 -7.17 -7.85 -4.23
CA TYR A 75 -6.40 -7.74 -5.47
C TYR A 75 -5.24 -8.76 -5.51
N ARG A 76 -4.63 -9.06 -4.36
CA ARG A 76 -3.60 -10.10 -4.25
C ARG A 76 -4.13 -11.49 -4.59
N LYS A 77 -5.39 -11.79 -4.24
CA LYS A 77 -6.04 -13.06 -4.62
C LYS A 77 -6.33 -13.12 -6.12
N ARG A 78 -6.93 -12.06 -6.67
CA ARG A 78 -7.24 -11.97 -8.11
C ARG A 78 -6.01 -12.04 -9.00
N ALA A 79 -4.90 -11.42 -8.58
CA ALA A 79 -3.64 -11.51 -9.32
C ALA A 79 -3.10 -12.94 -9.39
N ARG A 80 -3.29 -13.75 -8.34
CA ARG A 80 -2.89 -15.17 -8.32
C ARG A 80 -3.80 -16.03 -9.20
N GLU A 81 -5.12 -15.83 -9.09
CA GLU A 81 -6.11 -16.55 -9.91
C GLU A 81 -5.89 -16.26 -11.40
N GLY A 82 -5.75 -14.98 -11.77
CA GLY A 82 -5.46 -14.60 -13.16
C GLY A 82 -4.13 -15.13 -13.68
N ALA A 83 -3.09 -15.22 -12.84
CA ALA A 83 -1.81 -15.82 -13.24
C ALA A 83 -1.93 -17.33 -13.50
N GLN A 84 -2.73 -18.04 -12.70
CA GLN A 84 -2.99 -19.47 -12.89
C GLN A 84 -3.80 -19.73 -14.16
N GLU A 85 -4.86 -18.95 -14.39
CA GLU A 85 -5.66 -19.04 -15.60
C GLU A 85 -4.80 -18.76 -16.84
N ALA A 86 -4.03 -17.66 -16.85
CA ALA A 86 -3.14 -17.34 -17.95
C ALA A 86 -2.13 -18.47 -18.25
N ARG A 87 -1.63 -19.15 -17.21
CA ARG A 87 -0.73 -20.29 -17.37
C ARG A 87 -1.45 -21.49 -17.99
N LYS A 88 -2.67 -21.79 -17.55
CA LYS A 88 -3.49 -22.88 -18.12
C LYS A 88 -3.76 -22.64 -19.61
N TRP A 89 -4.20 -21.43 -19.98
CA TRP A 89 -4.43 -21.07 -21.38
C TRP A 89 -3.15 -21.17 -22.23
N ARG A 90 -1.99 -20.78 -21.68
CA ARG A 90 -0.69 -20.93 -22.37
C ARG A 90 -0.31 -22.40 -22.58
N GLU A 91 -0.52 -23.25 -21.59
CA GLU A 91 -0.24 -24.69 -21.69
C GLU A 91 -1.17 -25.37 -22.71
N GLU A 92 -2.45 -25.02 -22.73
CA GLU A 92 -3.40 -25.53 -23.73
C GLU A 92 -3.06 -25.07 -25.15
N ALA A 93 -2.72 -23.80 -25.33
CA ALA A 93 -2.26 -23.26 -26.62
C ALA A 93 -0.96 -23.94 -27.09
N GLY A 94 -0.03 -24.22 -26.17
CA GLY A 94 1.20 -24.96 -26.46
C GLY A 94 0.91 -26.38 -26.96
N LYS A 95 0.03 -27.12 -26.26
CA LYS A 95 -0.39 -28.47 -26.66
C LYS A 95 -1.06 -28.49 -28.03
N GLN A 96 -1.88 -27.49 -28.33
CA GLN A 96 -2.52 -27.36 -29.65
C GLN A 96 -1.49 -27.12 -30.75
N ARG A 97 -0.50 -26.24 -30.53
CA ARG A 97 0.60 -26.02 -31.49
C ARG A 97 1.37 -27.30 -31.78
N THR A 98 1.80 -28.03 -30.73
CA THR A 98 2.53 -29.28 -30.91
C THR A 98 1.73 -30.31 -31.70
N ARG A 99 0.42 -30.47 -31.43
CA ARG A 99 -0.45 -31.39 -32.20
C ARG A 99 -0.56 -31.01 -33.68
N VAL A 100 -0.67 -29.72 -33.99
CA VAL A 100 -0.71 -29.24 -35.39
C VAL A 100 0.61 -29.51 -36.09
N GLU A 101 1.73 -29.31 -35.40
CA GLU A 101 3.07 -29.54 -35.92
C GLU A 101 3.35 -31.03 -36.16
N GLU A 102 2.95 -31.90 -35.23
CA GLU A 102 2.99 -33.36 -35.37
C GLU A 102 2.10 -33.86 -36.52
N ALA A 103 0.86 -33.36 -36.63
CA ALA A 103 -0.04 -33.73 -37.71
C ALA A 103 0.49 -33.29 -39.08
N THR A 104 1.08 -32.10 -39.16
CA THR A 104 1.71 -31.58 -40.38
C THR A 104 2.90 -32.45 -40.78
N THR A 105 3.78 -32.77 -39.82
CA THR A 105 4.94 -33.63 -40.04
C THR A 105 4.52 -35.03 -40.51
N ARG A 106 3.49 -35.61 -39.90
CA ARG A 106 2.96 -36.92 -40.28
C ARG A 106 2.41 -36.91 -41.71
N ASN A 107 1.66 -35.87 -42.08
CA ASN A 107 1.12 -35.74 -43.45
C ASN A 107 2.25 -35.65 -44.49
N LEU A 108 3.32 -34.89 -44.21
CA LEU A 108 4.48 -34.78 -45.10
C LEU A 108 5.19 -36.13 -45.28
N LEU A 109 5.35 -36.91 -44.21
CA LEU A 109 5.95 -38.25 -44.26
C LEU A 109 5.09 -39.24 -45.06
N THR A 110 3.76 -39.10 -44.99
CA THR A 110 2.84 -39.98 -45.72
C THR A 110 2.78 -39.62 -47.21
N ALA A 111 2.88 -38.34 -47.57
CA ALA A 111 2.89 -37.88 -48.97
C ALA A 111 4.20 -38.17 -49.72
N SER A 112 5.27 -38.47 -48.99
CA SER A 112 6.59 -38.81 -49.58
C SER A 112 6.77 -40.31 -49.85
N LYS A 113 5.84 -41.16 -49.42
CA LYS A 113 5.80 -42.61 -49.71
C LYS A 113 4.88 -42.88 -50.89
#